data_AF-A0A2D6JWA4-F1
#
_entry.id   AF-A0A2D6JWA4-F1
#
_cell.length_a   1.000
_cell.length_b   1.000
_cell.length_c   1.000
_cell.angle_alpha   90.00
_cell.angle_beta   90.00
_cell.angle_gamma   90.00
#
_symmetry.space_group_name_H-M   'P 1'
#
loop_
_entity.id
_entity.type
_entity.pdbx_description
1 polymer ?
#
loop_
_entity_poly.entity_id
_entity_poly.type
_entity_poly.pdbx_seq_one_letter_code
_entity_poly.pdbx_strand_id
1 'polypeptide(L)'
;MIKTRKKGIIRGFTLIELLIVVAIIGILAGVGIPMYNGYMASAKVESAKTNHSNIKSFVAASLTKCSTGAASVKLGSNSRSCSSSTSQFASYFATYFISLNENPHSSQPSARYSSSTSPTLGQTSIYYSGNNIRLRTNIGNESGGSVYLPSSGWDEIAKE
;
A
#
# COMPACT_ATOMS: atom_id res chain seq x y z
N MET A 1 2.85 -67.49 20.27
CA MET A 1 3.97 -66.63 19.86
C MET A 1 3.72 -65.22 20.40
N ILE A 2 4.36 -64.83 21.50
CA ILE A 2 4.15 -63.54 22.18
C ILE A 2 5.13 -62.52 21.60
N LYS A 3 4.63 -61.45 20.97
CA LYS A 3 5.44 -60.32 20.48
C LYS A 3 5.65 -59.31 21.61
N THR A 4 6.87 -59.19 22.13
CA THR A 4 7.26 -58.15 23.10
C THR A 4 7.34 -56.79 22.40
N ARG A 5 6.46 -55.84 22.76
CA ARG A 5 6.57 -54.45 22.27
C ARG A 5 7.67 -53.71 23.03
N LYS A 6 8.67 -53.20 22.30
CA LYS A 6 9.74 -52.33 22.81
C LYS A 6 9.10 -51.02 23.29
N LYS A 7 9.11 -50.76 24.61
CA LYS A 7 8.55 -49.55 25.21
C LYS A 7 9.51 -48.39 24.92
N GLY A 8 9.15 -47.51 24.00
CA GLY A 8 9.89 -46.26 23.77
C GLY A 8 9.79 -45.39 25.03
N ILE A 9 10.92 -44.95 25.57
CA ILE A 9 10.95 -44.01 26.71
C ILE A 9 10.50 -42.65 26.16
N ILE A 10 9.27 -42.25 26.49
CA ILE A 10 8.81 -40.88 26.27
C ILE A 10 9.54 -40.03 27.31
N ARG A 11 10.58 -39.31 26.89
CA ARG A 11 11.25 -38.31 27.72
C ARG A 11 10.32 -37.11 27.84
N GLY A 12 9.75 -36.88 29.02
CA GLY A 12 8.95 -35.69 29.32
C GLY A 12 9.84 -34.46 29.45
N PHE A 13 9.33 -33.30 29.02
CA PHE A 13 9.97 -32.00 29.21
C PHE A 13 9.93 -31.63 30.70
N THR A 14 11.00 -31.07 31.25
CA THR A 14 11.00 -30.63 32.66
C THR A 14 10.33 -29.27 32.81
N LEU A 15 9.69 -29.03 33.96
CA LEU A 15 9.08 -27.73 34.27
C LEU A 15 10.13 -26.61 34.32
N ILE A 16 11.35 -26.91 34.79
CA ILE A 16 12.44 -25.94 34.85
C ILE A 16 12.95 -25.55 33.47
N GLU A 17 13.04 -26.49 32.53
CA GLU A 17 13.36 -26.19 31.13
C GLU A 17 12.32 -25.24 30.52
N LEU A 18 11.04 -25.44 30.82
CA LEU A 18 9.97 -24.57 30.31
C LEU A 18 10.04 -23.17 30.92
N LEU A 19 10.32 -23.07 32.22
CA LEU A 19 10.43 -21.77 32.92
C LEU A 19 11.57 -20.91 32.37
N ILE A 20 12.73 -21.50 32.07
CA ILE A 20 13.86 -20.77 31.48
C ILE A 20 13.51 -20.26 30.08
N VAL A 21 12.83 -21.08 29.27
CA VAL A 21 12.42 -20.69 27.92
C VAL A 21 11.45 -19.49 27.96
N VAL A 22 10.46 -19.52 28.86
CA VAL A 22 9.52 -18.40 29.02
C VAL A 22 10.23 -17.13 29.49
N ALA A 23 11.20 -17.26 30.40
CA ALA A 23 11.99 -16.11 30.87
C ALA A 23 12.79 -15.45 29.73
N ILE A 24 13.43 -16.24 28.86
CA ILE A 24 14.18 -15.72 27.71
C ILE A 24 13.24 -15.07 26.68
N ILE A 25 12.12 -15.72 26.35
CA ILE A 25 11.11 -15.15 25.42
C ILE A 25 10.56 -13.84 25.97
N GLY A 26 10.33 -13.73 27.28
CA GLY A 26 9.87 -12.50 27.92
C GLY A 26 10.82 -11.31 27.72
N ILE A 27 12.12 -11.52 27.91
CA ILE A 27 13.15 -10.47 27.69
C ILE A 27 13.19 -10.06 26.21
N LEU A 28 13.22 -11.04 25.30
CA LEU A 28 13.27 -10.78 23.86
C LEU A 28 12.03 -10.05 23.35
N ALA A 29 10.84 -10.40 23.85
CA ALA A 29 9.59 -9.74 23.51
C ALA A 29 9.58 -8.28 23.98
N GLY A 30 10.09 -8.01 25.20
CA GLY A 30 10.15 -6.66 25.77
C GLY A 30 10.92 -5.66 24.92
N VAL A 31 12.07 -6.08 24.36
CA VAL A 31 12.88 -5.22 23.47
C VAL A 31 12.44 -5.30 22.00
N GLY A 32 11.94 -6.46 21.57
CA GLY A 32 11.60 -6.72 20.17
C GLY A 32 10.34 -6.01 19.70
N ILE A 33 9.30 -5.93 20.54
CA ILE A 33 8.01 -5.31 20.19
C ILE A 33 8.16 -3.81 19.81
N PRO A 34 8.78 -2.94 20.62
CA PRO A 34 8.89 -1.52 20.27
C PRO A 34 9.73 -1.29 19.00
N MET A 35 10.79 -2.05 18.81
CA MET A 35 11.62 -1.99 17.60
C MET A 35 10.82 -2.41 16.35
N TYR A 36 10.09 -3.51 16.44
CA TYR A 36 9.25 -4.00 15.34
C TYR A 36 8.16 -2.98 14.96
N ASN A 37 7.52 -2.34 15.94
CA ASN A 37 6.52 -1.32 15.68
C ASN A 37 7.07 -0.11 14.93
N GLY A 38 8.28 0.35 15.27
CA GLY A 38 8.97 1.42 14.54
C GLY A 38 9.27 1.04 13.09
N TYR A 39 9.83 -0.16 12.87
CA TYR A 39 10.11 -0.66 11.52
C TYR A 39 8.83 -0.77 10.67
N MET A 40 7.76 -1.29 11.24
CA MET A 40 6.46 -1.37 10.57
C MET A 40 5.92 0.01 10.23
N ALA A 41 6.11 1.02 11.08
CA ALA A 41 5.68 2.38 10.79
C ALA A 41 6.43 2.98 9.59
N SER A 42 7.77 2.87 9.55
CA SER A 42 8.58 3.34 8.42
C SER A 42 8.25 2.58 7.13
N ALA A 43 8.04 1.26 7.21
CA ALA A 43 7.65 0.44 6.07
C ALA A 43 6.30 0.86 5.47
N LYS A 44 5.33 1.25 6.31
CA LYS A 44 4.03 1.76 5.84
C LYS A 44 4.17 3.09 5.08
N VAL A 45 4.98 4.01 5.61
CA VAL A 45 5.26 5.30 4.95
C VAL A 45 5.92 5.05 3.58
N GLU A 46 6.89 4.15 3.50
CA GLU A 46 7.59 3.85 2.25
C GLU A 46 6.70 3.14 1.23
N SER A 47 5.82 2.25 1.70
CA SER A 47 4.77 1.65 0.85
C SER A 47 3.84 2.71 0.28
N ALA A 48 3.40 3.68 1.08
CA ALA A 48 2.53 4.76 0.60
C ALA A 48 3.24 5.67 -0.43
N LYS A 49 4.52 5.97 -0.24
CA LYS A 49 5.32 6.70 -1.25
C LYS A 49 5.47 5.90 -2.54
N THR A 50 5.75 4.60 -2.43
CA THR A 50 5.85 3.70 -3.58
C THR A 50 4.53 3.66 -4.35
N ASN A 51 3.40 3.55 -3.64
CA ASN A 51 2.07 3.63 -4.24
C ASN A 51 1.90 4.95 -5.03
N HIS A 52 2.25 6.09 -4.45
CA HIS A 52 2.18 7.38 -5.15
C HIS A 52 3.03 7.40 -6.43
N SER A 53 4.30 6.98 -6.34
CA SER A 53 5.22 6.96 -7.49
C SER A 53 4.73 6.04 -8.62
N ASN A 54 4.21 4.86 -8.26
CA ASN A 54 3.65 3.90 -9.19
C ASN A 54 2.41 4.47 -9.89
N ILE A 55 1.51 5.11 -9.13
CA ILE A 55 0.32 5.77 -9.68
C ILE A 55 0.75 6.86 -10.67
N LYS A 56 1.65 7.76 -10.26
CA LYS A 56 2.14 8.87 -11.08
C LYS A 56 2.75 8.38 -12.39
N SER A 57 3.66 7.41 -12.30
CA SER A 57 4.36 6.84 -13.46
C SER A 57 3.39 6.13 -14.41
N PHE A 58 2.46 5.35 -13.87
CA PHE A 58 1.48 4.62 -14.67
C PHE A 58 0.47 5.55 -15.36
N VAL A 59 -0.03 6.57 -14.66
CA VAL A 59 -0.92 7.58 -15.24
C VAL A 59 -0.21 8.30 -16.38
N ALA A 60 1.02 8.78 -16.16
CA ALA A 60 1.82 9.44 -17.20
C ALA A 60 2.02 8.51 -18.41
N ALA A 61 2.47 7.27 -18.20
CA ALA A 61 2.69 6.32 -19.29
C ALA A 61 1.39 6.00 -20.06
N SER A 62 0.25 5.88 -19.36
CA SER A 62 -1.04 5.63 -19.98
C SER A 62 -1.49 6.82 -20.85
N LEU A 63 -1.33 8.04 -20.36
CA LEU A 63 -1.70 9.24 -21.12
C LEU A 63 -0.75 9.47 -22.31
N THR A 64 0.56 9.27 -22.14
CA THR A 64 1.52 9.32 -23.24
C THR A 64 1.19 8.30 -24.32
N LYS A 65 0.78 7.08 -23.93
CA LYS A 65 0.33 6.09 -24.91
C LYS A 65 -0.85 6.59 -25.75
N CYS A 66 -1.80 7.29 -25.13
CA CYS A 66 -2.89 7.94 -25.86
C CYS A 66 -2.39 9.04 -26.80
N SER A 67 -1.46 9.91 -26.35
CA SER A 67 -0.97 11.01 -27.19
C SER A 67 -0.12 10.53 -28.37
N THR A 68 0.56 9.39 -28.24
CA THR A 68 1.28 8.74 -29.36
C THR A 68 0.38 8.04 -30.40
N GLY A 69 -0.95 8.18 -30.29
CA GLY A 69 -1.90 7.70 -31.31
C GLY A 69 -2.58 6.37 -31.01
N ALA A 70 -2.44 5.83 -29.78
CA ALA A 70 -3.22 4.65 -29.40
C ALA A 70 -4.72 5.00 -29.31
N ALA A 71 -5.59 4.14 -29.82
CA ALA A 71 -7.05 4.32 -29.68
C ALA A 71 -7.55 4.04 -28.24
N SER A 72 -6.83 3.18 -27.49
CA SER A 72 -7.20 2.79 -26.14
C SER A 72 -6.01 2.35 -25.28
N VAL A 73 -6.18 2.42 -23.97
CA VAL A 73 -5.24 1.95 -22.95
C VAL A 73 -5.89 0.91 -22.04
N LYS A 74 -5.11 -0.09 -21.65
CA LYS A 74 -5.58 -1.14 -20.74
C LYS A 74 -5.32 -0.74 -19.28
N LEU A 75 -6.35 -0.85 -18.45
CA LEU A 75 -6.30 -0.75 -17.00
C LEU A 75 -6.80 -2.06 -16.41
N GLY A 76 -5.86 -2.96 -16.11
CA GLY A 76 -6.18 -4.36 -15.80
C GLY A 76 -6.89 -5.03 -16.99
N SER A 77 -8.04 -5.64 -16.72
CA SER A 77 -8.87 -6.28 -17.76
C SER A 77 -9.70 -5.31 -18.59
N ASN A 78 -9.77 -4.02 -18.21
CA ASN A 78 -10.61 -3.03 -18.89
C ASN A 78 -9.80 -2.29 -19.96
N SER A 79 -10.41 -2.08 -21.13
CA SER A 79 -9.87 -1.16 -22.16
C SER A 79 -10.61 0.18 -22.09
N ARG A 80 -9.87 1.29 -22.01
CA ARG A 80 -10.42 2.64 -21.97
C ARG A 80 -10.01 3.41 -23.22
N SER A 81 -10.98 4.02 -23.89
CA SER A 81 -10.72 4.84 -25.08
C SER A 81 -9.93 6.08 -24.71
N CYS A 82 -8.92 6.41 -25.52
CA CYS A 82 -8.09 7.61 -25.35
C CYS A 82 -8.87 8.92 -25.59
N SER A 83 -9.96 8.85 -26.34
CA SER A 83 -10.90 9.96 -26.54
C SER A 83 -11.77 10.27 -25.31
N SER A 84 -11.71 9.46 -24.25
CA SER A 84 -12.46 9.72 -23.01
C SER A 84 -12.00 11.04 -22.35
N SER A 85 -12.89 11.75 -21.68
CA SER A 85 -12.53 12.98 -20.97
C SER A 85 -11.52 12.73 -19.84
N THR A 86 -10.78 13.77 -19.45
CA THR A 86 -9.82 13.73 -18.33
C THR A 86 -10.49 13.36 -17.01
N SER A 87 -11.74 13.79 -16.79
CA SER A 87 -12.55 13.39 -15.64
C SER A 87 -12.84 11.89 -15.60
N GLN A 88 -13.17 11.29 -16.75
CA GLN A 88 -13.38 9.84 -16.86
C GLN A 88 -12.08 9.09 -16.58
N PHE A 89 -10.96 9.55 -17.14
CA PHE A 89 -9.65 8.97 -16.85
C PHE A 89 -9.31 9.01 -15.36
N ALA A 90 -9.50 10.15 -14.68
CA ALA A 90 -9.27 10.26 -13.25
C ALA A 90 -10.10 9.23 -12.45
N SER A 91 -11.38 9.04 -12.80
CA SER A 91 -12.22 8.00 -12.18
C SER A 91 -11.70 6.59 -12.48
N TYR A 92 -11.31 6.31 -13.73
CA TYR A 92 -10.80 4.99 -14.11
C TYR A 92 -9.50 4.62 -13.40
N PHE A 93 -8.57 5.58 -13.30
CA PHE A 93 -7.34 5.39 -12.54
C PHE A 93 -7.63 5.14 -11.05
N ALA A 94 -8.51 5.93 -10.44
CA ALA A 94 -8.90 5.73 -9.04
C ALA A 94 -9.45 4.32 -8.80
N THR A 95 -10.42 3.88 -9.61
CA THR A 95 -10.99 2.53 -9.48
C THR A 95 -9.95 1.44 -9.73
N TYR A 96 -9.05 1.63 -10.70
CA TYR A 96 -8.00 0.67 -10.98
C TYR A 96 -7.05 0.49 -9.78
N PHE A 97 -6.57 1.58 -9.19
CA PHE A 97 -5.63 1.51 -8.07
C PHE A 97 -6.24 1.05 -6.76
N ILE A 98 -7.55 1.26 -6.55
CA ILE A 98 -8.28 0.63 -5.43
C ILE A 98 -8.15 -0.90 -5.47
N SER A 99 -8.15 -1.50 -6.66
CA SER A 99 -8.03 -2.96 -6.82
C SER A 99 -6.60 -3.48 -6.88
N LEU A 100 -5.63 -2.62 -7.20
CA LEU A 100 -4.24 -3.01 -7.41
C LEU A 100 -3.39 -2.87 -6.14
N ASN A 101 -3.69 -1.86 -5.32
CA ASN A 101 -2.86 -1.49 -4.17
C ASN A 101 -3.70 -1.51 -2.90
N GLU A 102 -3.08 -1.93 -1.80
CA GLU A 102 -3.66 -1.81 -0.46
C GLU A 102 -3.18 -0.53 0.23
N ASN A 103 -3.96 -0.03 1.18
CA ASN A 103 -3.56 1.07 2.04
C ASN A 103 -2.74 0.51 3.21
N PRO A 104 -1.45 0.88 3.36
CA PRO A 104 -0.60 0.31 4.40
C PRO A 104 -0.95 0.78 5.83
N HIS A 105 -1.73 1.86 5.97
CA HIS A 105 -2.05 2.46 7.27
C HIS A 105 -3.45 2.10 7.79
N SER A 106 -4.40 1.74 6.91
CA SER A 106 -5.78 1.50 7.30
C SER A 106 -6.50 0.52 6.37
N SER A 107 -7.68 0.06 6.76
CA SER A 107 -8.56 -0.74 5.89
C SER A 107 -9.29 0.10 4.83
N GLN A 108 -9.03 1.41 4.74
CA GLN A 108 -9.62 2.24 3.70
C GLN A 108 -8.94 1.98 2.34
N PRO A 109 -9.60 2.30 1.22
CA PRO A 109 -9.00 2.14 -0.09
C PRO A 109 -7.69 2.94 -0.26
N SER A 110 -6.73 2.38 -1.01
CA SER A 110 -5.43 2.99 -1.31
C SER A 110 -5.52 4.22 -2.22
N ALA A 111 -6.57 4.29 -3.04
CA ALA A 111 -6.84 5.40 -3.93
C ALA A 111 -8.31 5.83 -3.85
N ARG A 112 -8.60 7.06 -4.25
CA ARG A 112 -9.96 7.61 -4.31
C ARG A 112 -10.08 8.66 -5.39
N TYR A 113 -11.22 8.68 -6.07
CA TYR A 113 -11.61 9.80 -6.91
C TYR A 113 -12.14 10.96 -6.04
N SER A 114 -11.32 11.99 -5.80
CA SER A 114 -11.67 13.09 -4.89
C SER A 114 -10.81 14.32 -5.12
N SER A 115 -11.41 15.51 -5.07
CA SER A 115 -10.73 16.81 -5.08
C SER A 115 -10.13 17.22 -3.72
N SER A 116 -10.17 16.34 -2.72
CA SER A 116 -9.66 16.63 -1.37
C SER A 116 -8.14 16.82 -1.37
N THR A 117 -7.67 17.93 -0.80
CA THR A 117 -6.24 18.16 -0.54
C THR A 117 -5.74 17.44 0.71
N SER A 118 -6.63 16.79 1.46
CA SER A 118 -6.30 16.08 2.69
C SER A 118 -6.84 14.66 2.65
N PRO A 119 -6.28 13.78 1.78
CA PRO A 119 -6.60 12.36 1.82
C PRO A 119 -6.32 11.77 3.21
N THR A 120 -7.06 10.71 3.55
CA THR A 120 -6.82 9.93 4.77
C THR A 120 -5.47 9.23 4.71
N LEU A 121 -4.94 8.83 5.87
CA LEU A 121 -3.61 8.23 5.98
C LEU A 121 -3.44 7.02 5.04
N GLY A 122 -2.38 7.03 4.24
CA GLY A 122 -2.06 6.03 3.22
C GLY A 122 -2.87 6.10 1.92
N GLN A 123 -3.85 7.02 1.81
CA GLN A 123 -4.71 7.14 0.62
C GLN A 123 -4.16 8.14 -0.39
N THR A 124 -4.35 7.83 -1.68
CA THR A 124 -4.06 8.71 -2.81
C THR A 124 -5.36 9.28 -3.39
N SER A 125 -5.51 10.60 -3.33
CA SER A 125 -6.55 11.31 -4.08
C SER A 125 -6.12 11.47 -5.53
N ILE A 126 -6.98 11.03 -6.43
CA ILE A 126 -6.86 11.20 -7.88
C ILE A 126 -8.04 12.05 -8.34
N TYR A 127 -7.76 13.16 -9.00
CA TYR A 127 -8.80 14.05 -9.50
C TYR A 127 -8.40 14.63 -10.86
N TYR A 128 -9.27 15.46 -11.43
CA TYR A 128 -8.98 16.17 -12.66
C TYR A 128 -9.15 17.68 -12.47
N SER A 129 -8.42 18.47 -13.23
CA SER A 129 -8.64 19.91 -13.34
C SER A 129 -8.28 20.35 -14.74
N GLY A 130 -9.28 20.82 -15.50
CA GLY A 130 -9.12 21.04 -16.92
C GLY A 130 -8.66 19.76 -17.61
N ASN A 131 -7.50 19.83 -18.28
CA ASN A 131 -6.90 18.68 -18.97
C ASN A 131 -5.84 17.94 -18.15
N ASN A 132 -5.66 18.29 -16.87
CA ASN A 132 -4.65 17.67 -16.02
C ASN A 132 -5.28 16.66 -15.07
N ILE A 133 -4.63 15.51 -14.91
CA ILE A 133 -4.87 14.59 -13.80
C ILE A 133 -4.05 15.08 -12.60
N ARG A 134 -4.69 15.18 -11.44
CA ARG A 134 -4.10 15.62 -10.18
C ARG A 134 -3.95 14.45 -9.22
N LEU A 135 -2.78 14.31 -8.63
CA LEU A 135 -2.44 13.27 -7.66
C LEU A 135 -1.95 13.90 -6.36
N ARG A 136 -2.46 13.40 -5.23
CA ARG A 136 -1.94 13.75 -3.90
C ARG A 136 -2.14 12.59 -2.95
N THR A 137 -1.10 12.21 -2.22
CA THR A 137 -1.13 11.08 -1.29
C THR A 137 -0.81 11.54 0.11
N ASN A 138 -1.51 11.02 1.11
CA ASN A 138 -1.10 11.17 2.50
C ASN A 138 -0.22 9.97 2.86
N ILE A 139 1.10 10.17 2.81
CA ILE A 139 2.08 9.10 3.10
C ILE A 139 2.26 8.88 4.60
N GLY A 140 1.81 9.81 5.42
CA GLY A 140 1.96 9.75 6.87
C GLY A 140 3.40 9.92 7.38
N ASN A 141 3.57 9.75 8.68
CA ASN A 141 4.87 9.65 9.34
C ASN A 141 4.89 8.49 10.35
N GLU A 142 6.06 8.24 10.94
CA GLU A 142 6.26 7.14 11.89
C GLU A 142 5.42 7.27 13.17
N SER A 143 5.00 8.49 13.51
CA SER A 143 4.10 8.76 14.64
C SER A 143 2.61 8.64 14.29
N GLY A 144 2.27 8.27 13.04
CA GLY A 144 0.89 8.20 12.56
C GLY A 144 0.26 9.54 12.18
N GLY A 145 1.03 10.63 12.19
CA GLY A 145 0.61 11.94 11.71
C GLY A 145 0.50 12.00 10.18
N SER A 146 -0.21 13.00 9.66
CA SER A 146 -0.40 13.17 8.21
C SER A 146 0.76 13.95 7.58
N VAL A 147 1.33 13.41 6.50
CA VAL A 147 2.32 14.06 5.66
C VAL A 147 1.92 13.82 4.22
N TYR A 148 1.93 14.87 3.40
CA TYR A 148 1.38 14.81 2.06
C TYR A 148 2.46 14.88 0.98
N LEU A 149 2.23 14.14 -0.11
CA LEU A 149 3.08 14.10 -1.28
C LEU A 149 2.26 14.42 -2.55
N PRO A 150 2.64 15.42 -3.35
CA PRO A 150 3.72 16.39 -3.07
C PRO A 150 3.35 17.33 -1.91
N SER A 151 4.34 17.92 -1.24
CA SER A 151 4.08 18.84 -0.12
C SER A 151 3.37 20.14 -0.54
N SER A 152 3.64 20.62 -1.76
CA SER A 152 3.13 21.88 -2.32
C SER A 152 1.68 21.86 -2.80
N GLY A 153 1.02 20.70 -2.87
CA GLY A 153 -0.36 20.60 -3.36
C GLY A 153 -0.57 19.34 -4.20
N TRP A 154 -0.75 19.52 -5.50
CA TRP A 154 -1.03 18.42 -6.41
C TRP A 154 0.15 18.18 -7.33
N ASP A 155 0.43 16.91 -7.58
CA ASP A 155 1.18 16.53 -8.76
C ASP A 155 0.22 16.56 -9.95
N GLU A 156 0.57 17.31 -10.98
CA GLU A 156 -0.26 17.44 -12.19
C GLU A 156 0.37 16.72 -13.37
N ILE A 157 -0.43 15.92 -14.06
CA ILE A 157 -0.04 15.22 -15.28
C ILE A 157 -1.00 15.65 -16.38
N ALA A 158 -0.47 16.32 -17.41
CA ALA A 158 -1.28 16.74 -18.54
C ALA A 158 -1.75 15.52 -19.36
N LYS A 159 -3.03 15.53 -19.74
CA LYS A 159 -3.53 14.73 -20.84
C LYS A 159 -3.38 15.56 -22.10
N GLU A 160 -2.63 15.09 -23.09
CA GLU A 160 -2.51 15.74 -24.40
C GLU A 160 -3.66 15.32 -25.34
#